data_AF-A0A537RX22-F1
#
_entry.id   AF-A0A537RX22-F1
#
_cell.length_a   1.000
_cell.length_b   1.000
_cell.length_c   1.000
_cell.angle_alpha   90.00
_cell.angle_beta   90.00
_cell.angle_gamma   90.00
#
_symmetry.space_group_name_H-M   'P 1'
#
loop_
_entity.id
_entity.type
_entity.pdbx_description
1 polymer ?
#
loop_
_entity_poly.entity_id
_entity_poly.type
_entity_poly.pdbx_seq_one_letter_code
_entity_poly.pdbx_strand_id
1 'polypeptide(L)'
;MPRPPSPRPGASRTVRVVRLPLGDDDIRPTFRRERAALKRGVWPIAGCDEAGRGPLAGPVVAAAVVLDPQRVPRGLDDSKKLDPQTREKLHAKICASAQVAVAIAPPWRIDRDNIL
;
A
#
# COMPACT_ATOMS: atom_id res chain seq x y z
N MET A 1 -35.16 -46.80 38.50
CA MET A 1 -35.51 -45.45 37.99
C MET A 1 -34.59 -45.11 36.82
N PRO A 2 -35.10 -44.72 35.64
CA PRO A 2 -34.26 -44.29 34.53
C PRO A 2 -33.72 -42.86 34.76
N ARG A 3 -32.44 -42.63 34.46
CA ARG A 3 -31.77 -41.32 34.57
C ARG A 3 -32.34 -40.34 33.53
N PRO A 4 -32.45 -39.04 33.83
CA PRO A 4 -32.86 -38.04 32.84
C PRO A 4 -31.80 -37.91 31.73
N PRO A 5 -32.21 -37.62 30.48
CA PRO A 5 -31.30 -37.44 29.36
C PRO A 5 -30.43 -36.19 29.53
N SER A 6 -29.18 -36.26 29.10
CA SER A 6 -28.22 -35.14 29.12
C SER A 6 -28.62 -34.02 28.15
N PRO A 7 -28.33 -32.74 28.49
CA PRO A 7 -28.61 -31.63 27.59
C PRO A 7 -27.69 -31.69 26.36
N ARG A 8 -28.27 -31.49 25.18
CA ARG A 8 -27.52 -31.42 23.91
C ARG A 8 -26.72 -30.10 23.86
N PRO A 9 -25.48 -30.11 23.33
CA PRO A 9 -24.70 -28.89 23.22
C PRO A 9 -25.34 -27.93 22.21
N GLY A 10 -25.36 -26.65 22.58
CA GLY A 10 -26.07 -25.58 21.90
C GLY A 10 -25.64 -25.39 20.45
N ALA A 11 -26.62 -25.16 19.59
CA ALA A 11 -26.39 -24.68 18.24
C ALA A 11 -25.69 -23.31 18.31
N SER A 12 -24.42 -23.28 17.92
CA SER A 12 -23.66 -22.06 17.72
C SER A 12 -24.37 -21.22 16.66
N ARG A 13 -24.99 -20.11 17.07
CA ARG A 13 -25.55 -19.11 16.16
C ARG A 13 -24.38 -18.43 15.45
N THR A 14 -24.06 -18.90 14.24
CA THR A 14 -23.15 -18.20 13.35
C THR A 14 -23.74 -16.85 13.01
N VAL A 15 -23.19 -15.78 13.61
CA VAL A 15 -23.54 -14.40 13.24
C VAL A 15 -23.03 -14.17 11.82
N ARG A 16 -23.92 -14.16 10.83
CA ARG A 16 -23.60 -13.71 9.48
C ARG A 16 -23.29 -12.22 9.54
N VAL A 17 -22.01 -11.88 9.42
CA VAL A 17 -21.59 -10.49 9.18
C VAL A 17 -22.07 -10.12 7.78
N VAL A 18 -23.21 -9.44 7.71
CA VAL A 18 -23.71 -8.87 6.46
C VAL A 18 -22.84 -7.65 6.15
N ARG A 19 -21.90 -7.81 5.22
CA ARG A 19 -21.10 -6.69 4.70
C ARG A 19 -22.06 -5.85 3.85
N LEU A 20 -22.31 -4.61 4.28
CA LEU A 20 -23.08 -3.64 3.50
C LEU A 20 -22.43 -3.49 2.11
N PRO A 21 -23.21 -3.41 1.01
CA PRO A 21 -22.69 -3.21 -0.32
C PRO A 21 -22.32 -1.73 -0.48
N LEU A 22 -21.36 -1.28 0.32
CA LEU A 22 -20.60 -0.10 -0.03
C LEU A 22 -19.76 -0.55 -1.22
N GLY A 23 -20.18 -0.17 -2.43
CA GLY A 23 -19.39 -0.44 -3.62
C GLY A 23 -17.99 0.07 -3.34
N ASP A 24 -17.01 -0.83 -3.37
CA ASP A 24 -15.62 -0.41 -3.35
C ASP A 24 -15.44 0.41 -4.63
N ASP A 25 -15.43 1.73 -4.51
CA ASP A 25 -15.04 2.61 -5.61
C ASP A 25 -13.73 2.02 -6.15
N ASP A 26 -13.74 1.63 -7.43
CA ASP A 26 -12.59 1.04 -8.10
C ASP A 26 -11.52 2.13 -8.30
N ILE A 27 -10.90 2.52 -7.18
CA ILE A 27 -9.85 3.51 -7.08
C ILE A 27 -8.59 2.80 -7.58
N ARG A 28 -8.40 2.89 -8.90
CA ARG A 28 -7.17 2.48 -9.58
C ARG A 28 -6.21 3.67 -9.63
N PRO A 29 -4.90 3.42 -9.56
CA PRO A 29 -3.92 4.46 -9.82
C PRO A 29 -4.12 5.02 -11.24
N THR A 30 -4.12 6.35 -11.37
CA THR A 30 -4.23 7.01 -12.68
C THR A 30 -3.24 8.15 -12.79
N PHE A 31 -2.73 8.37 -14.00
CA PHE A 31 -1.83 9.50 -14.34
C PHE A 31 -2.56 10.85 -14.46
N ARG A 32 -3.72 11.05 -13.81
CA ARG A 32 -4.53 12.27 -14.02
C ARG A 32 -3.81 13.52 -13.52
N ARG A 33 -3.18 13.47 -12.35
CA ARG A 33 -2.52 14.62 -11.71
C ARG A 33 -1.25 15.00 -12.47
N GLU A 34 -0.48 14.00 -12.85
CA GLU A 34 0.76 14.12 -13.60
C GLU A 34 0.50 14.71 -14.98
N ARG A 35 -0.52 14.21 -15.70
CA ARG A 35 -0.92 14.76 -17.00
C ARG A 35 -1.39 16.21 -16.91
N ALA A 36 -2.09 16.59 -15.84
CA ALA A 36 -2.52 17.97 -15.63
C ALA A 36 -1.31 18.90 -15.39
N ALA A 37 -0.33 18.45 -14.60
CA ALA A 37 0.91 19.19 -14.36
C ALA A 37 1.77 19.31 -15.63
N LEU A 38 1.91 18.23 -16.41
CA LEU A 38 2.59 18.24 -17.71
C LEU A 38 1.96 19.23 -18.70
N LYS A 39 0.63 19.29 -18.79
CA LYS A 39 -0.08 20.28 -19.63
C LYS A 39 0.19 21.72 -19.22
N ARG A 40 0.56 21.95 -17.96
CA ARG A 40 0.95 23.26 -17.42
C ARG A 40 2.46 23.53 -17.57
N GLY A 41 3.22 22.65 -18.23
CA GLY A 41 4.66 22.78 -18.40
C GLY A 41 5.48 22.41 -17.16
N VAL A 42 4.87 21.78 -16.15
CA VAL A 42 5.58 21.35 -14.93
C VAL A 42 6.23 20.00 -15.16
N TRP A 43 7.56 19.98 -15.17
CA TRP A 43 8.38 18.77 -15.28
C TRP A 43 9.76 19.02 -14.65
N PRO A 44 10.38 18.02 -13.97
CA PRO A 44 9.90 16.66 -13.70
C PRO A 44 8.82 16.59 -12.61
N ILE A 45 8.08 15.47 -12.59
CA ILE A 45 7.07 15.17 -11.56
C ILE A 45 7.49 13.91 -10.83
N ALA A 46 7.73 14.02 -9.52
CA ALA A 46 8.06 12.90 -8.66
C ALA A 46 6.84 12.50 -7.82
N GLY A 47 6.52 11.20 -7.80
CA GLY A 47 5.66 10.63 -6.77
C GLY A 47 6.50 10.27 -5.54
N CYS A 48 6.01 10.59 -4.35
CA CYS A 48 6.68 10.29 -3.09
C CYS A 48 5.78 9.44 -2.20
N ASP A 49 6.37 8.45 -1.51
CA ASP A 49 5.69 7.60 -0.54
C ASP A 49 6.69 7.09 0.51
N GLU A 50 6.19 6.72 1.69
CA GLU A 50 6.98 6.23 2.80
C GLU A 50 6.51 4.87 3.35
N ALA A 51 7.46 4.13 3.90
CA ALA A 51 7.21 2.90 4.63
C ALA A 51 7.94 2.92 5.97
N GLY A 52 7.37 2.28 6.99
CA GLY A 52 7.99 2.15 8.31
C GLY A 52 7.52 3.15 9.37
N ARG A 53 6.46 3.93 9.12
CA ARG A 53 5.93 4.89 10.12
C ARG A 53 5.24 4.25 11.34
N GLY A 54 4.80 3.00 11.21
CA GLY A 54 3.97 2.29 12.20
C GLY A 54 4.66 1.21 13.05
N PRO A 55 5.67 0.48 12.54
CA PRO A 55 6.43 -0.47 13.35
C PRO A 55 7.12 0.18 14.56
N LEU A 56 7.28 -0.60 15.64
CA LEU A 56 8.02 -0.18 16.86
C LEU A 56 9.55 -0.18 16.69
N ALA A 57 10.04 -0.81 15.63
CA ALA A 57 11.47 -0.94 15.37
C ALA A 57 11.75 -0.78 13.88
N GLY A 58 12.95 -0.28 13.58
CA GLY A 58 13.41 -0.02 12.23
C GLY A 58 13.27 1.44 11.81
N PRO A 59 13.86 1.80 10.66
CA PRO A 59 13.80 3.16 10.15
C PRO A 59 12.46 3.46 9.45
N VAL A 60 12.21 4.74 9.22
CA VAL A 60 11.30 5.18 8.16
C VAL A 60 12.10 5.32 6.87
N VAL A 61 11.56 4.77 5.78
CA VAL A 61 12.16 4.85 4.44
C VAL A 61 11.20 5.59 3.53
N ALA A 62 11.66 6.65 2.90
CA ALA A 62 10.91 7.39 1.90
C ALA A 62 11.54 7.22 0.51
N ALA A 63 10.72 7.11 -0.51
CA ALA A 63 11.16 7.06 -1.90
C ALA A 63 10.54 8.19 -2.72
N ALA A 64 11.30 8.73 -3.66
CA ALA A 64 10.82 9.66 -4.68
C ALA A 64 11.11 9.04 -6.06
N VAL A 65 10.06 8.95 -6.90
CA VAL A 65 10.14 8.30 -8.20
C VAL A 65 9.62 9.24 -9.29
N VAL A 66 10.48 9.57 -10.25
CA VAL A 66 10.08 10.23 -11.51
C VAL A 66 9.88 9.14 -12.55
N LEU A 67 8.62 8.79 -12.82
CA LEU A 67 8.25 7.80 -13.82
C LEU A 67 8.37 8.38 -15.23
N ASP A 68 8.88 7.57 -16.16
CA ASP A 68 8.78 7.84 -17.59
C ASP A 68 7.34 7.55 -18.07
N PRO A 69 6.58 8.56 -18.53
CA PRO A 69 5.19 8.38 -18.95
C PRO A 69 5.01 7.39 -20.12
N GLN A 70 6.07 7.13 -20.90
CA GLN A 70 6.04 6.20 -22.03
C GLN A 70 6.39 4.76 -21.62
N ARG A 71 7.02 4.56 -20.45
CA ARG A 71 7.55 3.26 -20.00
C ARG A 71 7.08 2.88 -18.59
N VAL A 72 5.84 3.24 -18.25
CA VAL A 72 5.21 2.84 -16.99
C VAL A 72 4.95 1.33 -16.99
N PRO A 73 5.44 0.56 -15.99
CA PRO A 73 5.19 -0.88 -15.91
C PRO A 73 3.68 -1.20 -15.82
N ARG A 74 3.23 -2.17 -16.62
CA ARG A 74 1.86 -2.69 -16.51
C ARG A 74 1.64 -3.39 -15.16
N GLY A 75 0.47 -3.19 -14.57
CA GLY A 75 0.10 -3.80 -13.28
C GLY A 75 0.65 -3.07 -12.06
N LEU A 76 1.18 -1.84 -12.23
CA LEU A 76 1.51 -0.98 -11.10
C LEU A 76 0.22 -0.60 -10.34
N ASP A 77 0.14 -1.00 -9.08
CA ASP A 77 -0.99 -0.73 -8.18
C ASP A 77 -0.48 -0.47 -6.75
N ASP A 78 -1.39 -0.21 -5.80
CA ASP A 78 -1.06 -0.11 -4.38
C ASP A 78 -0.30 -1.36 -3.93
N SER A 79 0.88 -1.15 -3.33
CA SER A 79 1.79 -2.22 -2.92
C SER A 79 1.15 -3.24 -1.97
N LYS A 80 0.11 -2.85 -1.23
CA LYS A 80 -0.67 -3.71 -0.32
C LYS A 80 -1.61 -4.66 -1.04
N LYS A 81 -1.98 -4.36 -2.29
CA LYS A 81 -2.79 -5.23 -3.16
C LYS A 81 -1.94 -6.23 -3.94
N LEU A 82 -0.62 -6.07 -3.96
CA LEU A 82 0.31 -6.89 -4.73
C LEU A 82 0.96 -7.95 -3.84
N ASP A 83 1.02 -9.18 -4.35
CA ASP A 83 1.81 -10.23 -3.72
C ASP A 83 3.32 -9.90 -3.75
N PRO A 84 4.14 -10.46 -2.85
CA PRO A 84 5.56 -10.14 -2.75
C PRO A 84 6.34 -10.37 -4.05
N GLN A 85 6.04 -11.42 -4.82
CA GLN A 85 6.77 -11.74 -6.04
C GLN A 85 6.46 -10.75 -7.16
N THR A 86 5.19 -10.34 -7.29
CA THR A 86 4.79 -9.31 -8.25
C THR A 86 5.41 -7.96 -7.90
N ARG A 87 5.48 -7.63 -6.61
CA ARG A 87 6.11 -6.40 -6.13
C ARG A 87 7.60 -6.34 -6.49
N GLU A 88 8.34 -7.43 -6.29
CA GLU A 88 9.77 -7.49 -6.64
C GLU A 88 9.99 -7.32 -8.15
N LYS A 89 9.16 -7.98 -8.97
CA LYS A 89 9.20 -7.82 -10.43
C LYS A 89 8.91 -6.40 -10.87
N LEU A 90 7.96 -5.72 -10.23
CA LEU A 90 7.64 -4.33 -10.53
C LEU A 90 8.74 -3.39 -10.06
N HIS A 91 9.31 -3.60 -8.87
CA HIS A 91 10.45 -2.86 -8.36
C HIS A 91 11.62 -2.87 -9.36
N ALA A 92 12.02 -4.04 -9.86
CA ALA A 92 13.07 -4.15 -10.87
C ALA A 92 12.75 -3.37 -12.16
N LYS A 93 11.48 -3.41 -12.61
CA LYS A 93 11.05 -2.65 -13.81
C LYS A 93 11.07 -1.14 -13.58
N ILE A 94 10.63 -0.68 -12.40
CA ILE A 94 10.65 0.75 -12.04
C ILE A 94 12.08 1.24 -12.01
N CYS A 95 12.99 0.55 -11.32
CA CYS A 95 14.40 0.94 -11.25
C CYS A 95 15.08 0.97 -12.63
N ALA A 96 14.62 0.16 -13.58
CA ALA A 96 15.15 0.15 -14.95
C ALA A 96 14.58 1.26 -15.85
N SER A 97 13.40 1.81 -15.55
CA SER A 97 12.70 2.76 -16.43
C SER A 97 12.42 4.14 -15.82
N ALA A 98 12.74 4.35 -14.54
CA ALA A 98 12.46 5.58 -13.80
C ALA A 98 13.71 6.10 -13.08
N GLN A 99 13.68 7.38 -12.70
CA GLN A 99 14.65 7.92 -11.76
C GLN A 99 14.11 7.72 -10.35
N VAL A 100 14.92 7.11 -9.48
CA VAL A 100 14.52 6.72 -8.12
C VAL A 100 15.55 7.27 -7.13
N ALA A 101 15.06 7.92 -6.08
CA ALA A 101 15.84 8.29 -4.91
C ALA A 101 15.20 7.69 -3.65
N VAL A 102 16.03 7.26 -2.71
CA VAL A 102 15.59 6.68 -1.43
C VAL A 102 16.31 7.40 -0.30
N ALA A 103 15.55 7.78 0.73
CA ALA A 103 16.06 8.37 1.96
C ALA A 103 15.65 7.52 3.15
N ILE A 104 16.55 7.37 4.12
CA ILE A 104 16.35 6.55 5.31
C ILE A 104 16.50 7.43 6.54
N ALA A 105 15.46 7.48 7.37
CA ALA A 105 15.46 8.11 8.68
C ALA A 105 15.61 7.01 9.75
N PRO A 106 16.81 6.86 10.36
CA PRO A 106 17.04 5.86 11.38
C PRO A 106 16.30 6.19 12.70
N PRO A 107 16.09 5.21 13.60
CA PRO A 107 15.35 5.41 14.85
C PRO A 107 15.81 6.61 15.68
N TRP A 108 17.12 6.80 15.86
CA TRP A 108 17.66 7.94 16.62
C TRP A 108 17.30 9.30 16.02
N ARG A 109 17.04 9.37 14.71
CA ARG A 109 16.57 10.59 14.05
C ARG A 109 15.10 10.82 14.34
N ILE A 110 14.29 9.76 14.33
CA ILE A 110 12.87 9.79 14.67
C ILE A 110 12.69 10.22 16.13
N ASP A 111 13.51 9.67 17.04
CA ASP A 111 13.49 10.04 18.46
C ASP A 111 13.82 11.53 18.68
N ARG A 112 14.71 12.08 17.84
CA ARG A 112 15.13 13.49 17.91
C ARG A 112 14.12 14.44 17.26
N ASP A 113 13.64 14.11 16.06
CA ASP A 113 12.90 15.01 15.18
C ASP A 113 11.37 14.79 15.26
N ASN A 114 10.90 13.76 15.97
CA ASN A 114 9.56 13.18 15.86
C ASN A 114 9.32 12.47 14.50
N ILE A 115 8.18 11.78 14.38
CA ILE A 115 7.79 10.98 13.22
C ILE A 115 7.16 11.80 12.07
N LEU A 116 6.98 13.12 12.22
CA LEU A 116 6.36 14.04 11.25
C LEU A 116 7.14 15.35 11.11
#